data_AF-A0A8S3SA09-F1
#
_entry.id   AF-A0A8S3SA09-F1
#
_cell.length_a   1.000
_cell.length_b   1.000
_cell.length_c   1.000
_cell.angle_alpha   90.00
_cell.angle_beta   90.00
_cell.angle_gamma   90.00
#
_symmetry.space_group_name_H-M   'P 1'
#
loop_
_entity.id
_entity.type
_entity.pdbx_description
1 polymer ?
#
loop_
_entity_poly.entity_id
_entity_poly.type
_entity_poly.pdbx_seq_one_letter_code
_entity_poly.pdbx_strand_id
1 'polypeptide(L)'
;MSNASLMSTPDDRTKNISQIAKYLHRWIECQQDYHSNILVRMRHRFSNIFCFCYGKRDGTFLTGYYLFIKLLYCANVVGQFFLLNAFMAMDYNVFGFEVLDYLLSNGEWKESPKFPRVTLCDFQIRQLNNVQRYTIQCVLPINLFNEKIFIFIWFWLFLVSVLTFINYFSWVFYCTFKEKKLQYVKKYLKMEHEIRTGMDKKLARKFVETYLRDDGVFILRVVGKNSSDMVLTDLVVNLWKIFKDTYVPSKQSNRSPGSDDTDYFRLNGGDTTKENYV
;
A
#
# COMPACT_ATOMS: atom_id res chain seq x y z
N MET A 1 16.02 -12.40 -8.78
CA MET A 1 16.83 -11.17 -8.89
C MET A 1 17.23 -10.71 -7.50
N SER A 2 18.23 -11.35 -6.91
CA SER A 2 18.67 -11.10 -5.54
C SER A 2 19.97 -11.86 -5.38
N ASN A 3 21.11 -11.16 -5.44
CA ASN A 3 22.43 -11.57 -4.92
C ASN A 3 23.57 -10.62 -5.37
N ALA A 4 23.35 -9.74 -6.36
CA ALA A 4 24.40 -8.82 -6.83
C ALA A 4 24.56 -7.54 -5.96
N SER A 5 23.60 -7.20 -5.11
CA SER A 5 23.65 -5.97 -4.31
C SER A 5 24.54 -6.04 -3.06
N LEU A 6 25.05 -7.23 -2.71
CA LEU A 6 25.86 -7.44 -1.50
C LEU A 6 27.37 -7.33 -1.72
N MET A 7 27.84 -7.15 -2.97
CA MET A 7 29.28 -7.06 -3.32
C MET A 7 29.69 -5.70 -3.93
N SER A 8 29.02 -4.60 -3.57
CA SER A 8 29.51 -3.25 -3.88
C SER A 8 30.30 -2.72 -2.70
N THR A 9 31.45 -2.09 -2.96
CA THR A 9 32.25 -1.46 -1.91
C THR A 9 31.37 -0.44 -1.14
N PRO A 10 31.59 -0.23 0.17
CA PRO A 10 30.78 0.70 0.97
C PRO A 10 30.64 2.10 0.34
N ASP A 11 31.69 2.58 -0.33
CA ASP A 11 31.71 3.86 -1.02
C ASP A 11 30.81 3.88 -2.26
N ASP A 12 30.79 2.80 -3.05
CA ASP A 12 29.95 2.73 -4.25
C ASP A 12 28.46 2.70 -3.90
N ARG A 13 28.10 2.02 -2.80
CA ARG A 13 26.73 2.03 -2.28
C ARG A 13 26.28 3.43 -1.90
N THR A 14 27.12 4.16 -1.19
CA THR A 14 26.82 5.53 -0.73
C THR A 14 26.66 6.49 -1.92
N LYS A 15 27.51 6.36 -2.95
CA LYS A 15 27.39 7.11 -4.20
C LYS A 15 26.07 6.82 -4.92
N ASN A 16 25.69 5.54 -5.04
CA ASN A 16 24.45 5.14 -5.68
C ASN A 16 23.21 5.69 -4.93
N ILE A 17 23.20 5.60 -3.59
CA ILE A 17 22.12 6.16 -2.76
C ILE A 17 22.04 7.68 -2.93
N SER A 18 23.17 8.38 -2.97
CA SER A 18 23.20 9.83 -3.21
C SER A 18 22.62 10.19 -4.59
N GLN A 19 22.93 9.42 -5.62
CA GLN A 19 22.32 9.60 -6.94
C GLN A 19 20.81 9.38 -6.91
N ILE A 20 20.33 8.32 -6.25
CA ILE A 20 18.89 8.05 -6.08
C ILE A 20 18.22 9.23 -5.35
N ALA A 21 18.83 9.75 -4.29
CA ALA A 21 18.33 10.91 -3.54
C ALA A 21 18.19 12.15 -4.44
N LYS A 22 19.18 12.40 -5.31
CA LYS A 22 19.14 13.53 -6.27
C LYS A 22 18.05 13.37 -7.32
N TYR A 23 17.86 12.17 -7.87
CA TYR A 23 16.77 11.91 -8.81
C TYR A 23 15.41 12.06 -8.15
N LEU A 24 15.25 11.55 -6.93
CA LEU A 24 14.01 11.69 -6.16
C LEU A 24 13.72 13.15 -5.81
N HIS A 25 14.73 13.92 -5.43
CA HIS A 25 14.61 15.37 -5.21
C HIS A 25 14.14 16.11 -6.47
N ARG A 26 14.78 15.90 -7.62
CA ARG A 26 14.37 16.52 -8.90
C ARG A 26 12.93 16.15 -9.27
N TRP A 27 12.54 14.90 -9.06
CA TRP A 27 11.17 14.45 -9.30
C TRP A 27 10.17 15.16 -8.36
N ILE A 28 10.50 15.29 -7.08
CA ILE A 28 9.68 16.04 -6.11
C ILE A 28 9.51 17.49 -6.57
N GLU A 29 10.59 18.17 -6.97
CA GLU A 29 10.54 19.57 -7.43
C GLU A 29 9.66 19.74 -8.67
N CYS A 30 9.85 18.92 -9.72
CA CYS A 30 9.01 18.99 -10.92
C CYS A 30 7.52 18.83 -10.63
N GLN A 31 7.17 18.10 -9.56
CA GLN A 31 5.78 17.89 -9.16
C GLN A 31 5.19 19.07 -8.36
N GLN A 32 6.03 20.00 -7.87
CA GLN A 32 5.59 21.20 -7.14
C GLN A 32 5.09 22.33 -8.08
N ASP A 33 5.65 22.46 -9.28
CA ASP A 33 5.44 23.62 -10.17
C ASP A 33 4.10 23.63 -10.95
N TYR A 34 3.30 22.57 -10.91
CA TYR A 34 2.06 22.43 -11.71
C TYR A 34 0.82 23.15 -11.13
N HIS A 35 1.01 24.18 -10.31
CA HIS A 35 -0.04 24.85 -9.53
C HIS A 35 -0.51 26.20 -10.11
N SER A 36 -1.19 26.19 -11.27
CA SER A 36 -2.16 27.23 -11.62
C SER A 36 -3.27 26.66 -12.50
N ASN A 37 -4.52 26.70 -12.02
CA ASN A 37 -5.77 26.89 -12.80
C ASN A 37 -6.99 26.68 -11.90
N ILE A 38 -7.55 27.82 -11.47
CA ILE A 38 -8.70 27.98 -10.57
C ILE A 38 -10.00 27.32 -11.11
N LEU A 39 -10.15 27.23 -12.43
CA LEU A 39 -11.32 26.66 -13.11
C LEU A 39 -11.52 25.15 -12.89
N VAL A 40 -10.45 24.40 -12.58
CA VAL A 40 -10.55 22.95 -12.29
C VAL A 40 -11.11 22.68 -10.88
N ARG A 41 -10.98 23.66 -9.97
CA ARG A 41 -11.37 23.56 -8.55
C ARG A 41 -12.89 23.42 -8.35
N MET A 42 -13.69 24.05 -9.23
CA MET A 42 -15.15 24.00 -9.15
C MET A 42 -15.74 22.66 -9.60
N ARG A 43 -15.15 22.02 -10.61
CA ARG A 43 -15.62 20.73 -11.17
C ARG A 43 -15.44 19.54 -10.22
N HIS A 44 -14.52 19.63 -9.25
CA HIS A 44 -14.20 18.55 -8.30
C HIS A 44 -15.09 18.47 -7.06
N ARG A 45 -15.85 19.52 -6.69
CA ARG A 45 -16.80 19.42 -5.56
C ARG A 45 -17.98 18.49 -5.87
N PHE A 46 -18.42 18.43 -7.13
CA PHE A 46 -19.55 17.60 -7.54
C PHE A 46 -19.25 16.10 -7.63
N SER A 47 -17.98 15.70 -7.74
CA SER A 47 -17.56 14.29 -7.78
C SER A 47 -17.20 13.71 -6.40
N ASN A 48 -17.44 14.48 -5.32
CA ASN A 48 -16.88 14.24 -3.99
C ASN A 48 -17.70 13.27 -3.10
N ILE A 49 -18.79 12.68 -3.61
CA ILE A 49 -19.61 11.73 -2.85
C ILE A 49 -19.21 10.27 -3.12
N PHE A 50 -18.60 9.95 -4.28
CA PHE A 50 -18.34 8.54 -4.65
C PHE A 50 -16.87 8.22 -4.97
N CYS A 51 -15.95 9.19 -4.90
CA CYS A 51 -14.57 9.00 -5.36
C CYS A 51 -13.53 9.70 -4.47
N PHE A 52 -13.39 9.22 -3.23
CA PHE A 52 -12.52 9.79 -2.19
C PHE A 52 -10.99 9.71 -2.47
N CYS A 53 -10.56 9.18 -3.63
CA CYS A 53 -9.14 8.90 -3.91
C CYS A 53 -8.57 9.52 -5.20
N TYR A 54 -9.35 10.28 -5.97
CA TYR A 54 -8.93 10.82 -7.28
C TYR A 54 -8.74 12.34 -7.27
N GLY A 55 -7.96 12.84 -6.31
CA GLY A 55 -7.44 14.22 -6.32
C GLY A 55 -6.14 14.30 -7.12
N LYS A 56 -6.21 14.62 -8.41
CA LYS A 56 -5.06 14.61 -9.34
C LYS A 56 -4.01 15.72 -9.11
N ARG A 57 -4.06 16.48 -8.01
CA ARG A 57 -3.34 17.78 -7.96
C ARG A 57 -2.75 18.26 -6.62
N ASP A 58 -2.54 17.37 -5.64
CA ASP A 58 -1.91 17.74 -4.35
C ASP A 58 -0.62 16.95 -4.01
N GLY A 59 0.03 16.30 -4.99
CA GLY A 59 1.14 15.39 -4.70
C GLY A 59 0.69 14.12 -3.95
N THR A 60 -0.53 13.68 -4.26
CA THR A 60 -1.22 12.48 -3.78
C THR A 60 -1.56 11.52 -4.93
N PHE A 61 -1.11 11.82 -6.16
CA PHE A 61 -1.54 11.10 -7.36
C PHE A 61 -1.00 9.68 -7.38
N LEU A 62 0.30 9.50 -7.08
CA LEU A 62 0.93 8.18 -7.07
C LEU A 62 0.32 7.31 -5.96
N THR A 63 0.13 7.92 -4.77
CA THR A 63 -0.49 7.26 -3.63
C THR A 63 -1.93 6.84 -3.94
N GLY A 64 -2.72 7.73 -4.56
CA GLY A 64 -4.10 7.45 -4.96
C GLY A 64 -4.19 6.34 -6.00
N TYR A 65 -3.31 6.35 -7.01
CA TYR A 65 -3.25 5.30 -8.03
C TYR A 65 -2.89 3.93 -7.43
N TYR A 66 -1.94 3.88 -6.51
CA TYR A 66 -1.59 2.66 -5.79
C TYR A 66 -2.77 2.10 -4.96
N LEU A 67 -3.46 2.98 -4.23
CA LEU A 67 -4.65 2.60 -3.47
C LEU A 67 -5.78 2.11 -4.40
N PHE A 68 -5.95 2.72 -5.57
CA PHE A 68 -6.91 2.28 -6.56
C PHE A 68 -6.61 0.88 -7.11
N ILE A 69 -5.35 0.58 -7.44
CA ILE A 69 -4.96 -0.79 -7.83
C ILE A 69 -5.27 -1.78 -6.71
N LYS A 70 -5.01 -1.42 -5.46
CA LYS A 70 -5.34 -2.28 -4.31
C LYS A 70 -6.85 -2.49 -4.16
N LEU A 71 -7.66 -1.46 -4.43
CA LEU A 71 -9.11 -1.57 -4.47
C LEU A 71 -9.56 -2.53 -5.59
N LEU A 72 -8.94 -2.47 -6.77
CA LEU A 72 -9.21 -3.41 -7.85
C LEU A 72 -8.88 -4.86 -7.46
N TYR A 73 -7.86 -5.11 -6.64
CA TYR A 73 -7.62 -6.44 -6.09
C TYR A 73 -8.75 -6.90 -5.15
N CYS A 74 -9.25 -6.01 -4.28
CA CYS A 74 -10.43 -6.33 -3.46
C CYS A 74 -11.65 -6.64 -4.33
N ALA A 75 -11.91 -5.82 -5.35
CA ALA A 75 -13.01 -6.04 -6.29
C ALA A 75 -12.84 -7.34 -7.09
N ASN A 76 -11.61 -7.70 -7.46
CA ASN A 76 -11.30 -8.95 -8.14
C ASN A 76 -11.66 -10.14 -7.25
N VAL A 77 -11.21 -10.18 -6.00
CA VAL A 77 -11.52 -11.30 -5.09
C VAL A 77 -13.02 -11.41 -4.83
N VAL A 78 -13.73 -10.28 -4.66
CA VAL A 78 -15.19 -10.26 -4.56
C VAL A 78 -15.84 -10.80 -5.85
N GLY A 79 -15.34 -10.40 -7.01
CA GLY A 79 -15.80 -10.89 -8.31
C GLY A 79 -15.57 -12.40 -8.49
N GLN A 80 -14.43 -12.94 -8.06
CA GLN A 80 -14.14 -14.38 -8.07
C GLN A 80 -15.13 -15.15 -7.19
N PHE A 81 -15.49 -14.57 -6.03
CA PHE A 81 -16.48 -15.16 -5.13
C PHE A 81 -17.87 -15.19 -5.78
N PHE A 82 -18.29 -14.11 -6.46
CA PHE A 82 -19.53 -14.08 -7.23
C PHE A 82 -19.53 -15.04 -8.42
N LEU A 83 -18.41 -15.16 -9.14
CA LEU A 83 -18.28 -16.10 -10.24
C LEU A 83 -18.41 -17.54 -9.75
N LEU A 84 -17.79 -17.88 -8.62
CA LEU A 84 -17.93 -19.18 -7.98
C LEU A 84 -19.39 -19.47 -7.62
N ASN A 85 -20.10 -18.48 -7.06
CA ASN A 85 -21.52 -18.57 -6.73
C ASN A 85 -22.39 -18.77 -7.99
N ALA A 86 -22.11 -18.03 -9.06
CA ALA A 86 -22.82 -18.16 -10.34
C ALA A 86 -22.56 -19.52 -11.01
N PHE A 87 -21.32 -20.03 -10.96
CA PHE A 87 -20.95 -21.32 -11.54
C PHE A 87 -21.67 -22.49 -10.88
N MET A 88 -21.86 -22.45 -9.56
CA MET A 88 -22.61 -23.48 -8.84
C MET A 88 -24.13 -23.33 -8.96
N ALA A 89 -24.64 -22.26 -9.60
CA ALA A 89 -26.06 -21.99 -9.84
C ALA A 89 -26.96 -22.10 -8.58
N MET A 90 -26.38 -21.86 -7.40
CA MET A 90 -26.98 -22.08 -6.08
C MET A 90 -26.54 -20.95 -5.13
N ASP A 91 -27.27 -20.72 -4.04
CA ASP A 91 -26.91 -19.78 -2.96
C ASP A 91 -25.68 -20.29 -2.18
N TYR A 92 -24.51 -20.20 -2.81
CA TYR A 92 -23.22 -20.69 -2.32
C TYR A 92 -22.50 -19.70 -1.40
N ASN A 93 -23.01 -18.47 -1.28
CA ASN A 93 -22.41 -17.43 -0.45
C ASN A 93 -22.24 -17.85 1.03
N VAL A 94 -23.17 -18.66 1.56
CA VAL A 94 -23.17 -19.11 2.97
C VAL A 94 -22.69 -20.56 3.13
N PHE A 95 -22.44 -21.27 2.02
CA PHE A 95 -22.17 -22.71 2.05
C PHE A 95 -20.96 -23.10 2.91
N GLY A 96 -19.86 -22.34 2.85
CA GLY A 96 -18.69 -22.66 3.66
C GLY A 96 -18.89 -22.44 5.17
N PHE A 97 -19.73 -21.46 5.55
CA PHE A 97 -20.12 -21.26 6.95
C PHE A 97 -21.06 -22.37 7.43
N GLU A 98 -22.01 -22.80 6.60
CA GLU A 98 -22.87 -23.96 6.89
C GLU A 98 -22.02 -25.22 7.12
N VAL A 99 -21.06 -25.51 6.23
CA VAL A 99 -20.16 -26.67 6.36
C VAL A 99 -19.33 -26.60 7.65
N LEU A 100 -18.85 -25.41 8.04
CA LEU A 100 -18.09 -25.24 9.27
C LEU A 100 -18.94 -25.49 10.52
N ASP A 101 -20.18 -25.00 10.53
CA ASP A 101 -21.12 -25.21 11.64
C ASP A 101 -21.48 -26.70 11.80
N TYR A 102 -21.74 -27.40 10.70
CA TYR A 102 -22.00 -28.85 10.70
C TYR A 102 -20.81 -29.68 11.20
N LEU A 103 -19.58 -29.27 10.88
CA LEU A 103 -18.37 -29.94 11.38
C LEU A 103 -18.17 -29.73 12.88
N LEU A 104 -18.48 -28.53 13.39
CA LEU A 104 -18.37 -28.20 14.81
C LEU A 104 -19.47 -28.87 15.64
N SER A 105 -20.63 -29.13 15.05
CA SER A 105 -21.78 -29.74 15.74
C SER A 105 -21.72 -31.27 15.86
N ASN A 106 -20.60 -31.93 15.49
CA ASN A 106 -20.44 -33.40 15.47
C ASN A 106 -21.58 -34.14 14.72
N GLY A 107 -22.16 -33.51 13.70
CA GLY A 107 -23.22 -34.12 12.91
C GLY A 107 -22.67 -35.19 11.95
N GLU A 108 -23.42 -36.28 11.73
CA GLU A 108 -23.12 -37.18 10.62
C GLU A 108 -23.17 -36.40 9.30
N TRP A 109 -22.12 -36.55 8.47
CA TRP A 109 -22.05 -35.93 7.14
C TRP A 109 -23.18 -36.45 6.24
N LYS A 110 -24.31 -35.75 6.23
CA LYS A 110 -25.40 -36.01 5.28
C LYS A 110 -24.93 -35.64 3.87
N GLU A 111 -25.31 -36.46 2.89
CA GLU A 111 -25.02 -36.17 1.49
C GLU A 111 -25.56 -34.78 1.15
N SER A 112 -24.70 -33.91 0.61
CA SER A 112 -25.10 -32.57 0.22
C SER A 112 -26.17 -32.67 -0.87
N PRO A 113 -27.37 -32.12 -0.67
CA PRO A 113 -28.40 -32.11 -1.71
C PRO A 113 -27.96 -31.30 -2.94
N LYS A 114 -26.89 -30.49 -2.80
CA LYS A 114 -26.31 -29.68 -3.86
C LYS A 114 -25.47 -30.52 -4.85
N PHE A 115 -24.91 -31.65 -4.41
CA PHE A 115 -24.05 -32.51 -5.22
C PHE A 115 -24.52 -33.98 -5.16
N PRO A 116 -25.59 -34.36 -5.92
CA PRO A 116 -26.08 -35.73 -5.93
C PRO A 116 -25.08 -36.70 -6.54
N ARG A 117 -24.84 -37.82 -5.86
CA ARG A 117 -23.97 -38.91 -6.36
C ARG A 117 -24.74 -39.90 -7.23
N VAL A 118 -26.06 -39.89 -7.11
CA VAL A 118 -27.00 -40.73 -7.85
C VAL A 118 -28.10 -39.85 -8.44
N THR A 119 -28.37 -40.00 -9.73
CA THR A 119 -29.43 -39.28 -10.44
C THR A 119 -30.29 -40.22 -11.26
N LEU A 120 -31.53 -39.81 -11.59
CA LEU A 120 -32.40 -40.53 -12.51
C LEU A 120 -32.32 -39.86 -13.89
N CYS A 121 -32.09 -40.65 -14.93
CA CYS A 121 -32.02 -40.18 -16.31
C CYS A 121 -33.13 -40.81 -17.15
N ASP A 122 -33.91 -39.95 -17.82
CA ASP A 122 -34.99 -40.37 -18.69
C ASP A 122 -34.49 -40.50 -20.13
N PHE A 123 -34.60 -41.71 -20.68
CA PHE A 123 -34.30 -42.02 -22.07
C PHE A 123 -35.59 -42.19 -22.86
N GLN A 124 -35.63 -41.58 -24.05
CA GLN A 124 -36.73 -41.74 -25.01
C GLN A 124 -36.25 -42.62 -26.16
N ILE A 125 -36.82 -43.83 -26.26
CA ILE A 125 -36.52 -44.77 -27.35
C ILE A 125 -37.75 -44.82 -28.28
N ARG A 126 -37.51 -44.72 -29.59
CA ARG A 126 -38.58 -44.85 -30.60
C ARG A 126 -38.63 -46.27 -31.13
N GLN A 127 -39.77 -46.94 -31.01
CA GLN A 127 -40.04 -48.23 -31.64
C GLN A 127 -41.37 -48.18 -32.38
N LEU A 128 -41.38 -48.57 -33.67
CA LEU A 128 -42.58 -48.65 -34.53
C LEU A 128 -43.58 -47.49 -34.32
N ASN A 129 -43.11 -46.25 -34.51
CA ASN A 129 -43.93 -45.03 -34.41
C ASN A 129 -44.43 -44.65 -33.00
N ASN A 130 -44.05 -45.38 -31.94
CA ASN A 130 -44.34 -45.04 -30.54
C ASN A 130 -43.06 -44.61 -29.80
N VAL A 131 -43.15 -43.56 -28.98
CA VAL A 131 -42.03 -43.08 -28.14
C VAL A 131 -42.21 -43.61 -26.73
N GLN A 132 -41.37 -44.55 -26.31
CA GLN A 132 -41.38 -45.10 -24.96
C GLN A 132 -40.33 -44.41 -24.09
N ARG A 133 -40.71 -44.04 -22.87
CA ARG A 133 -39.85 -43.42 -21.87
C ARG A 133 -39.38 -44.46 -20.86
N TYR A 134 -38.07 -44.54 -20.65
CA TYR A 134 -37.44 -45.36 -19.63
C TYR A 134 -36.65 -44.49 -18.67
N THR A 135 -36.80 -44.71 -17.37
CA THR A 135 -36.03 -44.03 -16.34
C THR A 135 -35.01 -45.00 -15.77
N ILE A 136 -33.72 -44.64 -15.82
CA ILE A 136 -32.64 -45.44 -15.25
C ILE A 136 -31.89 -44.66 -14.17
N GLN A 137 -31.25 -45.39 -13.25
CA GLN A 137 -30.40 -44.81 -12.23
C GLN A 137 -28.97 -44.66 -12.75
N CYS A 138 -28.45 -43.43 -12.72
CA CYS A 138 -27.09 -43.07 -13.08
C CYS A 138 -26.27 -42.74 -11.82
N VAL A 139 -25.00 -43.12 -11.81
CA VAL A 139 -24.05 -42.78 -10.73
C VAL A 139 -23.05 -41.77 -11.26
N LEU A 140 -22.85 -40.67 -10.55
CA LEU A 140 -21.97 -39.56 -10.92
C LEU A 140 -20.79 -39.48 -9.94
N PRO A 141 -19.74 -40.33 -10.10
CA PRO A 141 -18.60 -40.35 -9.18
C PRO A 141 -17.80 -39.03 -9.21
N ILE A 142 -17.84 -38.30 -10.33
CA ILE A 142 -17.18 -36.99 -10.45
C ILE A 142 -17.70 -35.95 -9.44
N ASN A 143 -18.96 -36.08 -9.01
CA ASN A 143 -19.57 -35.10 -8.14
C ASN A 143 -19.02 -35.16 -6.71
N LEU A 144 -18.54 -36.33 -6.29
CA LEU A 144 -17.83 -36.50 -5.01
C LEU A 144 -16.53 -35.68 -4.98
N PHE A 145 -15.79 -35.65 -6.09
CA PHE A 145 -14.57 -34.86 -6.21
C PHE A 145 -14.88 -33.36 -6.24
N ASN A 146 -15.92 -32.97 -6.99
CA ASN A 146 -16.39 -31.59 -7.07
C ASN A 146 -16.81 -31.07 -5.68
N GLU A 147 -17.55 -31.85 -4.91
CA GLU A 147 -17.94 -31.49 -3.54
C GLU A 147 -16.73 -31.08 -2.70
N LYS A 148 -15.63 -31.86 -2.73
CA LYS A 148 -14.44 -31.61 -1.89
C LYS A 148 -13.58 -30.46 -2.42
N ILE A 149 -13.37 -30.37 -3.74
CA ILE A 149 -12.56 -29.29 -4.31
C ILE A 149 -13.23 -27.93 -4.13
N PHE A 150 -14.56 -27.84 -4.25
CA PHE A 150 -15.27 -26.57 -4.06
C PHE A 150 -15.25 -26.09 -2.62
N ILE A 151 -15.35 -27.01 -1.64
CA ILE A 151 -15.14 -26.67 -0.22
C ILE A 151 -13.74 -26.08 -0.02
N PHE A 152 -12.70 -26.73 -0.56
CA PHE A 152 -11.33 -26.24 -0.44
C PHE A 152 -11.14 -24.87 -1.09
N ILE A 153 -11.65 -24.68 -2.31
CA ILE A 153 -11.57 -23.42 -3.05
C ILE A 153 -12.31 -22.30 -2.31
N TRP A 154 -13.47 -22.57 -1.71
CA TRP A 154 -14.23 -21.57 -0.97
C TRP A 154 -13.45 -21.07 0.25
N PHE A 155 -12.89 -21.97 1.07
CA PHE A 155 -12.09 -21.57 2.23
C PHE A 155 -10.81 -20.85 1.81
N TRP A 156 -10.18 -21.29 0.73
CA TRP A 156 -9.02 -20.63 0.16
C TRP A 156 -9.34 -19.20 -0.31
N LEU A 157 -10.40 -19.01 -1.10
CA LEU A 157 -10.84 -17.70 -1.56
C LEU A 157 -11.26 -16.80 -0.39
N PHE A 158 -11.92 -17.34 0.62
CA PHE A 158 -12.25 -16.61 1.84
C PHE A 158 -10.99 -16.10 2.56
N LEU A 159 -9.98 -16.95 2.76
CA LEU A 159 -8.70 -16.56 3.35
C LEU A 159 -8.00 -15.47 2.52
N VAL A 160 -7.91 -15.66 1.20
CA VAL A 160 -7.31 -14.67 0.28
C VAL A 160 -8.08 -13.34 0.33
N SER A 161 -9.40 -13.39 0.44
CA SER A 161 -10.26 -12.20 0.60
C SER A 161 -9.89 -11.44 1.86
N VAL A 162 -9.89 -12.10 3.01
CA VAL A 162 -9.57 -11.50 4.32
C VAL A 162 -8.18 -10.85 4.29
N LEU A 163 -7.16 -11.55 3.80
CA LEU A 163 -5.80 -11.00 3.69
C LEU A 163 -5.72 -9.79 2.76
N THR A 164 -6.43 -9.83 1.63
CA THR A 164 -6.47 -8.73 0.66
C THR A 164 -7.12 -7.48 1.25
N PHE A 165 -8.24 -7.64 1.96
CA PHE A 165 -8.90 -6.55 2.67
C PHE A 165 -8.03 -5.97 3.79
N ILE A 166 -7.44 -6.81 4.65
CA ILE A 166 -6.53 -6.35 5.71
C ILE A 166 -5.37 -5.54 5.12
N ASN A 167 -4.77 -6.02 4.02
CA ASN A 167 -3.70 -5.30 3.33
C ASN A 167 -4.19 -3.94 2.81
N TYR A 168 -5.34 -3.91 2.12
CA TYR A 168 -5.92 -2.66 1.60
C TYR A 168 -6.18 -1.65 2.73
N PHE A 169 -6.91 -2.05 3.77
CA PHE A 169 -7.24 -1.18 4.90
C PHE A 169 -5.99 -0.71 5.65
N SER A 170 -4.99 -1.57 5.81
CA SER A 170 -3.70 -1.18 6.42
C SER A 170 -3.02 -0.09 5.60
N TRP A 171 -2.97 -0.20 4.27
CA TRP A 171 -2.41 0.84 3.41
C TRP A 171 -3.22 2.14 3.43
N VAL A 172 -4.55 2.05 3.41
CA VAL A 172 -5.42 3.22 3.54
C VAL A 172 -5.17 3.94 4.86
N PHE A 173 -5.07 3.21 5.98
CA PHE A 173 -4.73 3.77 7.28
C PHE A 173 -3.35 4.46 7.25
N TYR A 174 -2.32 3.75 6.78
CA TYR A 174 -0.97 4.30 6.72
C TYR A 174 -0.82 5.52 5.81
N CYS A 175 -1.66 5.65 4.78
CA CYS A 175 -1.67 6.78 3.85
C CYS A 175 -2.64 7.91 4.23
N THR A 176 -3.61 7.68 5.11
CA THR A 176 -4.56 8.74 5.54
C THR A 176 -4.04 9.51 6.75
N PHE A 177 -3.43 8.82 7.73
CA PHE A 177 -3.02 9.45 8.99
C PHE A 177 -1.70 10.21 8.87
N LYS A 178 -1.77 11.55 8.83
CA LYS A 178 -0.61 12.47 8.77
C LYS A 178 0.39 12.26 9.90
N GLU A 179 -0.09 12.03 11.12
CA GLU A 179 0.78 11.79 12.28
C GLU A 179 1.61 10.50 12.13
N LYS A 180 1.06 9.45 11.51
CA LYS A 180 1.81 8.23 11.23
C LYS A 180 2.85 8.42 10.13
N LYS A 181 2.59 9.26 9.13
CA LYS A 181 3.57 9.67 8.11
C LYS A 181 4.75 10.41 8.75
N LEU A 182 4.44 11.38 9.61
CA LEU A 182 5.44 12.16 10.33
C LEU A 182 6.28 11.27 11.27
N GLN A 183 5.63 10.38 12.02
CA GLN A 183 6.32 9.42 12.90
C GLN A 183 7.24 8.48 12.13
N TYR A 184 6.81 8.01 10.95
CA TYR A 184 7.61 7.14 10.09
C TYR A 184 8.91 7.82 9.67
N VAL A 185 8.84 9.00 9.05
CA VAL A 185 10.03 9.73 8.61
C VAL A 185 10.90 10.14 9.80
N LYS A 186 10.30 10.63 10.88
CA LYS A 186 11.02 11.03 12.10
C LYS A 186 11.78 9.88 12.77
N LYS A 187 11.34 8.63 12.64
CA LYS A 187 12.07 7.46 13.13
C LYS A 187 13.46 7.38 12.48
N TYR A 188 13.53 7.55 11.16
CA TYR A 188 14.79 7.47 10.40
C TYR A 188 15.69 8.68 10.64
N LEU A 189 15.15 9.90 10.75
CA LEU A 189 15.98 11.08 11.07
C LEU A 189 16.54 11.06 12.50
N LYS A 190 15.85 10.44 13.45
CA LYS A 190 16.34 10.30 14.83
C LYS A 190 17.51 9.32 14.92
N MET A 191 17.55 8.31 14.05
CA MET A 191 18.57 7.27 14.05
C MET A 191 19.96 7.86 13.77
N GLU A 192 20.04 8.91 12.95
CA GLU A 192 21.30 9.59 12.60
C GLU A 192 21.57 10.85 13.45
N HIS A 193 20.87 11.04 14.58
CA HIS A 193 21.03 12.20 15.49
C HIS A 193 20.80 13.61 14.88
N GLU A 194 20.20 13.72 13.69
CA GLU A 194 19.94 14.98 12.98
C GLU A 194 18.84 15.85 13.62
N ILE A 195 18.07 15.31 14.58
CA ILE A 195 17.00 16.04 15.29
C ILE A 195 17.31 16.06 16.79
N ARG A 196 17.82 17.18 17.30
CA ARG A 196 18.14 17.36 18.73
C ARG A 196 17.22 18.39 19.40
N THR A 197 16.80 19.43 18.68
CA THR A 197 16.13 20.61 19.23
C THR A 197 14.62 20.62 18.96
N GLY A 198 13.85 21.36 19.77
CA GLY A 198 12.42 21.59 19.52
C GLY A 198 12.13 22.28 18.18
N MET A 199 13.04 23.13 17.68
CA MET A 199 12.95 23.76 16.37
C MET A 199 13.10 22.74 15.22
N ASP A 200 13.99 21.76 15.37
CA ASP A 200 14.19 20.69 14.38
C ASP A 200 12.92 19.83 14.21
N LYS A 201 12.11 19.68 15.27
CA LYS A 201 10.81 18.99 15.18
C LYS A 201 9.81 19.76 14.29
N LYS A 202 9.81 21.09 14.34
CA LYS A 202 8.96 21.93 13.47
C LYS A 202 9.47 21.88 12.03
N LEU A 203 10.80 21.92 11.84
CA LEU A 203 11.43 21.79 10.52
C LEU A 203 11.15 20.42 9.90
N ALA A 204 11.21 19.34 10.69
CA ALA A 204 10.87 17.98 10.26
C ALA A 204 9.42 17.85 9.81
N ARG A 205 8.48 18.53 10.50
CA ARG A 205 7.09 18.61 10.06
C ARG A 205 7.00 19.30 8.68
N LYS A 206 7.69 20.43 8.51
CA LYS A 206 7.70 21.17 7.24
C LYS A 206 8.34 20.36 6.09
N PHE A 207 9.39 19.61 6.37
CA PHE A 207 9.98 18.67 5.43
C PHE A 207 8.98 17.60 4.96
N VAL A 208 8.24 16.98 5.88
CA VAL A 208 7.26 15.95 5.50
C VAL A 208 6.06 16.56 4.77
N GLU A 209 5.49 17.65 5.28
CA GLU A 209 4.22 18.20 4.76
C GLU A 209 4.41 19.05 3.49
N THR A 210 5.48 19.85 3.41
CA THR A 210 5.68 20.80 2.29
C THR A 210 6.59 20.22 1.22
N TYR A 211 7.73 19.66 1.62
CA TYR A 211 8.76 19.18 0.69
C TYR A 211 8.42 17.79 0.16
N LEU A 212 8.32 16.79 1.04
CA LEU A 212 8.15 15.39 0.67
C LEU A 212 6.72 15.05 0.22
N ARG A 213 5.70 15.69 0.82
CA ARG A 213 4.28 15.47 0.58
C ARG A 213 3.87 13.99 0.72
N ASP A 214 2.66 13.66 0.31
CA ASP A 214 2.11 12.31 0.48
C ASP A 214 2.79 11.28 -0.43
N ASP A 215 3.05 11.63 -1.69
CA ASP A 215 3.69 10.73 -2.65
C ASP A 215 5.16 10.45 -2.30
N GLY A 216 5.93 11.43 -1.81
CA GLY A 216 7.31 11.19 -1.40
C GLY A 216 7.40 10.28 -0.16
N VAL A 217 6.53 10.48 0.83
CA VAL A 217 6.43 9.57 1.98
C VAL A 217 6.02 8.17 1.53
N PHE A 218 5.10 8.06 0.57
CA PHE A 218 4.69 6.79 0.00
C PHE A 218 5.87 6.07 -0.67
N ILE A 219 6.65 6.75 -1.51
CA ILE A 219 7.84 6.17 -2.15
C ILE A 219 8.83 5.68 -1.10
N LEU A 220 9.14 6.49 -0.09
CA LEU A 220 10.04 6.07 1.00
C LEU A 220 9.53 4.80 1.70
N ARG A 221 8.22 4.68 1.92
CA ARG A 221 7.63 3.47 2.51
C ARG A 221 7.72 2.26 1.59
N VAL A 222 7.55 2.45 0.28
CA VAL A 222 7.71 1.37 -0.71
C VAL A 222 9.17 0.92 -0.76
N VAL A 223 10.13 1.85 -0.76
CA VAL A 223 11.56 1.54 -0.70
C VAL A 223 11.88 0.80 0.60
N GLY A 224 11.39 1.26 1.75
CA GLY A 224 11.59 0.59 3.04
C GLY A 224 11.01 -0.82 3.13
N LYS A 225 9.97 -1.14 2.35
CA LYS A 225 9.44 -2.53 2.27
C LYS A 225 10.26 -3.44 1.35
N ASN A 226 10.99 -2.89 0.39
CA ASN A 226 11.76 -3.65 -0.61
C ASN A 226 13.27 -3.61 -0.36
N SER A 227 13.74 -2.83 0.60
CA SER A 227 15.16 -2.60 0.90
C SER A 227 15.40 -2.63 2.41
N SER A 228 16.68 -2.69 2.83
CA SER A 228 17.03 -2.66 4.25
C SER A 228 16.76 -1.29 4.88
N ASP A 229 16.44 -1.30 6.18
CA ASP A 229 16.20 -0.06 6.94
C ASP A 229 17.41 0.89 6.93
N MET A 230 18.65 0.36 6.86
CA MET A 230 19.87 1.18 6.77
C MET A 230 19.92 2.01 5.48
N VAL A 231 19.62 1.40 4.33
CA VAL A 231 19.59 2.10 3.03
C VAL A 231 18.52 3.20 3.04
N LEU A 232 17.39 2.93 3.68
CA LEU A 232 16.34 3.93 3.82
C LEU A 232 16.77 5.09 4.74
N THR A 233 17.46 4.81 5.85
CA THR A 233 18.02 5.86 6.72
C THR A 233 18.95 6.78 5.92
N ASP A 234 19.92 6.22 5.19
CA ASP A 234 20.88 6.99 4.39
C ASP A 234 20.19 7.84 3.32
N LEU A 235 19.17 7.27 2.65
CA LEU A 235 18.37 7.98 1.65
C LEU A 235 17.62 9.17 2.27
N VAL A 236 16.98 8.96 3.42
CA VAL A 236 16.20 9.99 4.11
C VAL A 236 17.11 11.10 4.64
N VAL A 237 18.28 10.76 5.18
CA VAL A 237 19.27 11.73 5.65
C VAL A 237 19.81 12.57 4.50
N ASN A 238 20.12 11.95 3.35
CA ASN A 238 20.56 12.69 2.16
C ASN A 238 19.48 13.65 1.64
N LEU A 239 18.20 13.22 1.59
CA LEU A 239 17.09 14.10 1.24
C LEU A 239 16.90 15.24 2.23
N TRP A 240 17.10 14.97 3.52
CA TRP A 240 17.03 15.99 4.58
C TRP A 240 18.14 17.04 4.45
N LYS A 241 19.37 16.63 4.11
CA LYS A 241 20.49 17.54 3.82
C LYS A 241 20.17 18.46 2.64
N ILE A 242 19.74 17.88 1.50
CA ILE A 242 19.31 18.65 0.33
C ILE A 242 18.20 19.65 0.69
N PHE A 243 17.21 19.23 1.47
CA PHE A 243 16.14 20.12 1.92
C PHE A 243 16.66 21.27 2.79
N LYS A 244 17.57 21.01 3.74
CA LYS A 244 18.18 22.06 4.57
C LYS A 244 18.95 23.06 3.70
N ASP A 245 19.72 22.56 2.74
CA ASP A 245 20.53 23.39 1.84
C ASP A 245 19.66 24.27 0.93
N THR A 246 18.50 23.79 0.46
CA THR A 246 17.58 24.61 -0.36
C THR A 246 16.73 25.57 0.48
N TYR A 247 16.31 25.15 1.69
CA TYR A 247 15.34 25.89 2.50
C TYR A 247 15.97 26.97 3.40
N VAL A 248 17.14 26.73 3.98
CA VAL A 248 17.81 27.68 4.91
C VAL A 248 18.29 28.97 4.23
N PRO A 249 18.94 28.99 3.04
CA PRO A 249 19.44 30.23 2.44
C PRO A 249 18.33 31.19 1.99
N SER A 250 17.14 30.69 1.64
CA SER A 250 15.99 31.53 1.25
C SER A 250 15.49 32.47 2.36
N LYS A 251 15.78 32.14 3.62
CA LYS A 251 15.35 32.94 4.79
C LYS A 251 16.34 34.03 5.18
N GLN A 252 17.59 33.94 4.72
CA GLN A 252 18.62 34.97 4.94
C GLN A 252 18.52 36.11 3.91
N SER A 253 18.10 35.82 2.67
CA SER A 253 17.88 36.84 1.63
C SER A 253 16.64 37.73 1.85
N ASN A 254 15.68 37.31 2.68
CA ASN A 254 14.42 38.04 2.93
C ASN A 254 14.38 38.74 4.30
N ARG A 255 15.53 38.86 4.98
CA ARG A 255 15.67 39.70 6.17
C ARG A 255 16.40 40.98 5.77
N SER A 256 15.65 42.09 5.74
CA SER A 256 16.23 43.43 5.78
C SER A 256 17.27 43.51 6.91
N PRO A 257 18.40 44.19 6.72
CA PRO A 257 19.46 44.23 7.72
C PRO A 257 19.00 45.06 8.93
N GLY A 258 18.76 44.38 10.06
CA GLY A 258 18.38 45.02 11.31
C GLY A 258 18.10 44.01 12.42
N SER A 259 18.99 44.01 13.42
CA SER A 259 18.91 43.36 14.74
C SER A 259 18.75 41.83 14.79
N ASP A 260 19.88 41.12 14.79
CA ASP A 260 20.37 40.31 15.94
C ASP A 260 21.49 39.37 15.45
N ASP A 261 22.70 39.93 15.34
CA ASP A 261 23.93 39.23 14.92
C ASP A 261 24.67 38.52 16.07
N THR A 262 23.98 38.20 17.17
CA THR A 262 24.64 37.68 18.38
C THR A 262 24.61 36.15 18.53
N ASP A 263 23.78 35.43 17.78
CA ASP A 263 23.56 33.99 18.03
C ASP A 263 24.20 33.04 17.00
N TYR A 264 24.62 33.53 15.83
CA TYR A 264 25.21 32.66 14.79
C TYR A 264 26.72 32.48 14.90
N PHE A 265 27.44 33.40 15.57
CA PHE A 265 28.90 33.33 15.70
C PHE A 265 29.37 32.36 16.80
N ARG A 266 28.45 31.84 17.63
CA ARG A 266 28.80 30.97 18.77
C ARG A 266 28.87 29.47 18.43
N LEU A 267 28.56 29.08 17.19
CA LEU A 267 28.37 27.67 16.83
C LEU A 267 29.48 27.04 15.97
N ASN A 268 30.57 27.76 15.66
CA ASN A 268 31.64 27.25 14.78
C ASN A 268 33.09 27.63 15.20
N GLY A 269 33.43 27.44 16.47
CA GLY A 269 34.84 27.43 16.93
C GLY A 269 34.87 27.32 18.45
N GLY A 270 35.62 26.44 19.11
CA GLY A 270 36.75 25.60 18.73
C GLY A 270 37.55 25.46 20.02
N ASP A 271 37.49 24.29 20.67
CA ASP A 271 38.30 23.99 21.84
C ASP A 271 39.76 23.90 21.40
N THR A 272 40.55 24.94 21.68
CA THR A 272 42.02 24.90 21.68
C THR A 272 42.53 25.83 22.77
N THR A 273 43.03 25.21 23.84
CA THR A 273 44.19 25.61 24.66
C THR A 273 44.53 27.10 24.79
N LYS A 274 44.33 27.62 26.01
CA LYS A 274 44.93 28.88 26.48
C LYS A 274 46.40 28.63 26.85
N GLU A 275 47.32 29.24 26.10
CA GLU A 275 48.66 29.61 26.55
C GLU A 275 48.81 31.10 26.27
N ASN A 276 48.99 31.92 27.31
CA ASN A 276 49.38 33.32 27.19
C ASN A 276 50.54 33.57 28.14
N TYR A 277 51.71 33.83 27.56
CA TYR A 277 52.74 34.68 28.13
C TYR A 277 52.26 36.14 28.06
N VAL A 278 52.21 36.84 29.19
CA VAL A 278 52.92 38.11 29.51
C VAL A 278 52.92 38.22 31.04
#